data_AF-A0A9W5W7Q5-F1
#
_entry.id   AF-A0A9W5W7Q5-F1
#
_cell.length_a   1.000
_cell.length_b   1.000
_cell.length_c   1.000
_cell.angle_alpha   90.00
_cell.angle_beta   90.00
_cell.angle_gamma   90.00
#
_symmetry.space_group_name_H-M   'P 1'
#
loop_
_entity.id
_entity.type
_entity.pdbx_description
1 polymer ?
#
loop_
_entity_poly.entity_id
_entity_poly.type
_entity_poly.pdbx_seq_one_letter_code
_entity_poly.pdbx_strand_id
1 'polypeptide(L)'
;MIWATIALLVFIFQIATILLLEFRQPSKAVAWLFILFILPVIGFVMYYFLAKEYRTRRKIRQCGIVPEEMRLTAFRRCKLVHRPSDMHNGEFAHQERLFRLLQNSTLSPITGCNQTEILTDGKATFGAILQAMEGARHHIHLEYYTIRHDEIGEKFKELMIRKARAGVEVRLIYDGIGSYELSESYLKELHQAGIRTECFLTPRLAFFEKRMNYRNHRKIVVVDGIVGFVGGINIGDEYLGRDRRLGFWRDTHLKVEGDAVYFLQEVFMKDWWFTAKEKLSDPAYLPEHNCLSDEQVQIVSSGPNSASEEILECIFAALSVAKTRIYIATPYFIPDDSLLMALRIAALSGVDVRIIIPQVADTKVVLAASLSFVEELLTAGVRIFRYQKGFIHAKVVLVDHLLASVGTANLDLRSFYSNFELNALLFDVKPMERLEADFMRDLDDSREVTLSEFQRRPLRRKAGQVLARMLAPLL
;
A
#
# COMPACT_ATOMS: atom_id res chain seq x y z
N MET A 1 -41.66 14.88 27.69
CA MET A 1 -40.62 14.84 28.74
C MET A 1 -39.91 13.50 28.80
N ILE A 2 -40.59 12.40 29.15
CA ILE A 2 -39.97 11.06 29.27
C ILE A 2 -39.21 10.62 28.00
N TRP A 3 -39.82 10.76 26.80
CA TRP A 3 -39.17 10.41 25.53
C TRP A 3 -37.89 11.20 25.23
N ALA A 4 -37.87 12.51 25.57
CA ALA A 4 -36.69 13.34 25.39
C ALA A 4 -35.57 12.95 26.36
N THR A 5 -35.90 12.62 27.60
CA THR A 5 -34.95 12.08 28.58
C THR A 5 -34.38 10.74 28.11
N ILE A 6 -35.21 9.83 27.61
CA ILE A 6 -34.76 8.54 27.06
C ILE A 6 -33.82 8.77 25.87
N ALA A 7 -34.17 9.63 24.92
CA ALA A 7 -33.33 9.94 23.77
C ALA A 7 -31.97 10.52 24.19
N LEU A 8 -31.95 11.44 25.16
CA LEU A 8 -30.71 12.01 25.70
C LEU A 8 -29.84 10.94 26.39
N LEU A 9 -30.44 10.06 27.19
CA LEU A 9 -29.72 8.97 27.86
C LEU A 9 -29.11 7.98 26.83
N VAL A 10 -29.85 7.66 25.77
CA VAL A 10 -29.33 6.84 24.66
C VAL A 10 -28.15 7.54 23.99
N PHE A 11 -28.25 8.84 23.70
CA PHE A 11 -27.18 9.59 23.06
C PHE A 11 -25.91 9.69 23.95
N ILE A 12 -26.08 9.94 25.26
CA ILE A 12 -24.98 9.91 26.23
C ILE A 12 -24.33 8.53 26.28
N PHE A 13 -25.12 7.45 26.29
CA PHE A 13 -24.61 6.10 26.27
C PHE A 13 -23.82 5.80 24.98
N GLN A 14 -24.29 6.27 23.82
CA GLN A 14 -23.58 6.11 22.55
C GLN A 14 -22.23 6.85 22.55
N ILE A 15 -22.21 8.11 23.01
CA ILE A 15 -20.98 8.90 23.15
C ILE A 15 -19.99 8.22 24.10
N ALA A 16 -20.46 7.83 25.29
CA ALA A 16 -19.62 7.16 26.29
C ALA A 16 -19.05 5.84 25.73
N THR A 17 -19.85 5.08 24.97
CA THR A 17 -19.41 3.85 24.32
C THR A 17 -18.28 4.11 23.32
N ILE A 18 -18.40 5.13 22.46
CA ILE A 18 -17.35 5.48 21.50
C ILE A 18 -16.08 5.92 22.23
N LEU A 19 -16.20 6.83 23.20
CA LEU A 19 -15.05 7.35 23.95
C LEU A 19 -14.30 6.25 24.73
N LEU A 20 -15.03 5.35 25.40
CA LEU A 20 -14.43 4.28 26.20
C LEU A 20 -13.78 3.20 25.36
N LEU A 21 -14.29 2.93 24.16
CA LEU A 21 -13.76 1.89 23.28
C LEU A 21 -12.62 2.41 22.39
N GLU A 22 -12.68 3.67 21.96
CA GLU A 22 -11.68 4.30 21.08
C GLU A 22 -10.66 5.18 21.84
N PHE A 23 -10.57 5.06 23.17
CA PHE A 23 -9.71 5.92 24.01
C PHE A 23 -8.22 5.92 23.60
N ARG A 24 -7.75 4.85 22.94
CA ARG A 24 -6.36 4.72 22.47
C ARG A 24 -6.09 5.42 21.14
N GLN A 25 -7.12 5.80 20.39
CA GLN A 25 -7.02 6.51 19.12
C GLN A 25 -7.99 7.70 19.11
N PRO A 26 -7.64 8.81 19.79
CA PRO A 26 -8.52 9.97 19.95
C PRO A 26 -9.03 10.52 18.62
N SER A 27 -8.20 10.47 17.56
CA SER A 27 -8.59 10.90 16.22
C SER A 27 -9.78 10.08 15.68
N LYS A 28 -9.74 8.74 15.79
CA LYS A 28 -10.88 7.87 15.42
C LYS A 28 -12.11 8.11 16.27
N ALA A 29 -11.94 8.32 17.59
CA ALA A 29 -13.04 8.65 18.48
C ALA A 29 -13.76 9.92 18.01
N VAL A 30 -13.01 10.98 17.68
CA VAL A 30 -13.57 12.23 17.17
C VAL A 30 -14.32 12.04 15.86
N ALA A 31 -13.78 11.25 14.93
CA ALA A 31 -14.44 10.95 13.66
C ALA A 31 -15.80 10.26 13.87
N TRP A 32 -15.85 9.26 14.75
CA TRP A 32 -17.08 8.54 15.08
C TRP A 32 -18.10 9.38 15.85
N LEU A 33 -17.63 10.22 16.78
CA LEU A 33 -18.48 11.19 17.48
C LEU A 33 -19.08 12.22 16.51
N PHE A 34 -18.32 12.64 15.50
CA PHE A 34 -18.82 13.55 14.47
C PHE A 34 -19.91 12.89 13.60
N ILE A 35 -19.71 11.65 13.16
CA ILE A 35 -20.74 10.89 12.43
C ILE A 35 -21.98 10.67 13.31
N LEU A 36 -21.78 10.30 14.58
CA LEU A 36 -22.86 10.13 15.55
C LEU A 36 -23.64 11.43 15.75
N PHE A 37 -22.95 12.57 15.82
CA PHE A 37 -23.59 13.87 16.00
C PHE A 37 -24.50 14.25 14.83
N ILE A 38 -24.07 13.99 13.58
CA ILE A 38 -24.88 14.27 12.38
C ILE A 38 -26.01 13.25 12.23
N LEU A 39 -25.73 11.97 12.51
CA LEU A 39 -26.64 10.86 12.32
C LEU A 39 -26.69 9.98 13.59
N PRO A 40 -27.45 10.35 14.64
CA PRO A 40 -27.38 9.67 15.94
C PRO A 40 -27.72 8.17 15.91
N VAL A 41 -28.70 7.77 15.10
CA VAL A 41 -29.09 6.35 15.00
C VAL A 41 -28.16 5.62 14.02
N ILE A 42 -28.03 6.13 12.79
CA ILE A 42 -27.27 5.48 11.72
C ILE A 42 -25.77 5.46 12.06
N GLY A 43 -25.23 6.55 12.59
CA GLY A 43 -23.83 6.68 12.97
C GLY A 43 -23.41 5.70 14.04
N PHE A 44 -24.25 5.45 15.05
CA PHE A 44 -23.96 4.43 16.04
C PHE A 44 -24.03 3.00 15.48
N VAL A 45 -24.97 2.74 14.56
CA VAL A 45 -25.04 1.47 13.83
C VAL A 45 -23.77 1.28 13.01
N MET A 46 -23.36 2.30 12.24
CA MET A 46 -22.12 2.29 11.46
C MET A 46 -20.91 2.02 12.37
N TYR A 47 -20.79 2.72 13.50
CA TYR A 47 -19.75 2.51 14.49
C TYR A 47 -19.68 1.05 14.94
N TYR A 48 -20.83 0.45 15.26
CA TYR A 48 -20.89 -0.94 15.74
C TYR A 48 -20.39 -1.98 14.74
N PHE A 49 -20.50 -1.72 13.43
CA PHE A 49 -20.07 -2.61 12.36
C PHE A 49 -18.68 -2.29 11.80
N LEU A 50 -18.28 -1.01 11.80
CA LEU A 50 -17.06 -0.53 11.15
C LEU A 50 -15.92 -0.23 12.12
N ALA A 51 -16.18 0.13 13.39
CA ALA A 51 -15.12 0.65 14.28
C ALA A 51 -14.33 -0.42 15.04
N LYS A 52 -14.85 -1.65 15.20
CA LYS A 52 -14.31 -2.63 16.15
C LYS A 52 -13.06 -3.37 15.63
N GLU A 53 -11.92 -2.67 15.59
CA GLU A 53 -10.67 -3.16 15.02
C GLU A 53 -9.79 -3.91 16.05
N TYR A 54 -9.66 -3.40 17.28
CA TYR A 54 -8.62 -3.82 18.24
C TYR A 54 -8.72 -5.27 18.76
N ARG A 55 -9.94 -5.79 19.02
CA ARG A 55 -10.11 -7.19 19.51
C ARG A 55 -9.87 -8.24 18.41
N THR A 56 -9.95 -7.84 17.14
CA THR A 56 -9.87 -8.76 16.00
C THR A 56 -8.43 -8.97 15.54
N ARG A 57 -7.53 -7.98 15.73
CA ARG A 57 -6.08 -8.11 15.43
C ARG A 57 -5.46 -9.35 16.08
N ARG A 58 -5.80 -9.68 17.34
CA ARG A 58 -5.27 -10.87 18.04
C ARG A 58 -5.67 -12.20 17.40
N LYS A 59 -6.88 -12.30 16.81
CA LYS A 59 -7.34 -13.49 16.07
C LYS A 59 -6.72 -13.59 14.68
N ILE A 60 -6.53 -12.45 14.01
CA ILE A 60 -5.90 -12.40 12.68
C ILE A 60 -4.40 -12.69 12.79
N ARG A 61 -3.73 -12.24 13.85
CA ARG A 61 -2.32 -12.53 14.14
C ARG A 61 -2.02 -14.04 14.30
N GLN A 62 -3.01 -14.84 14.66
CA GLN A 62 -2.89 -16.31 14.74
C GLN A 62 -3.13 -17.01 13.39
N CYS A 63 -3.55 -16.29 12.35
CA CYS A 63 -3.75 -16.81 11.00
C CYS A 63 -2.55 -16.42 10.12
N GLY A 64 -1.81 -17.41 9.61
CA GLY A 64 -0.76 -17.18 8.60
C GLY A 64 0.65 -17.18 9.17
N ILE A 65 1.07 -18.33 9.70
CA ILE A 65 2.49 -18.63 9.86
C ILE A 65 2.89 -19.45 8.63
N VAL A 66 3.73 -18.89 7.77
CA VAL A 66 4.40 -19.65 6.71
C VAL A 66 5.15 -20.80 7.38
N PRO A 67 5.12 -22.04 6.85
CA PRO A 67 5.86 -23.14 7.43
C PRO A 67 7.32 -22.71 7.71
N GLU A 68 7.79 -22.92 8.94
CA GLU A 68 9.13 -22.51 9.37
C GLU A 68 10.22 -23.01 8.39
N GLU A 69 10.01 -24.20 7.85
CA GLU A 69 10.85 -24.82 6.81
C GLU A 69 10.98 -23.99 5.53
N MET A 70 9.89 -23.39 5.03
CA MET A 70 9.91 -22.55 3.83
C MET A 70 10.71 -21.28 4.07
N ARG A 71 10.49 -20.66 5.23
CA ARG A 71 11.23 -19.48 5.64
C ARG A 71 12.72 -19.80 5.77
N LEU A 72 13.08 -20.86 6.50
CA LEU A 72 14.47 -21.32 6.59
C LEU A 72 15.09 -21.62 5.22
N THR A 73 14.32 -22.15 4.27
CA THR A 73 14.76 -22.38 2.89
C THR A 73 15.08 -21.08 2.17
N ALA A 74 14.20 -20.07 2.25
CA ALA A 74 14.45 -18.74 1.69
C ALA A 74 15.72 -18.10 2.30
N PHE A 75 15.86 -18.15 3.62
CA PHE A 75 17.05 -17.62 4.31
C PHE A 75 18.35 -18.35 3.95
N ARG A 76 18.30 -19.66 3.67
CA ARG A 76 19.48 -20.44 3.24
C ARG A 76 19.90 -20.16 1.80
N ARG A 77 18.94 -19.89 0.92
CA ARG A 77 19.18 -19.63 -0.51
C ARG A 77 19.53 -18.16 -0.78
N CYS A 78 19.12 -17.25 0.12
CA CYS A 78 19.32 -15.82 -0.06
C CYS A 78 20.73 -15.35 0.32
N LYS A 79 21.28 -14.43 -0.47
CA LYS A 79 22.40 -13.57 -0.09
C LYS A 79 21.89 -12.43 0.80
N LEU A 80 22.15 -12.54 2.10
CA LEU A 80 21.69 -11.60 3.11
C LEU A 80 22.69 -10.48 3.37
N VAL A 81 22.18 -9.28 3.64
CA VAL A 81 22.97 -8.14 4.11
C VAL A 81 22.84 -8.09 5.64
N HIS A 82 23.94 -8.34 6.36
CA HIS A 82 23.91 -8.52 7.81
C HIS A 82 24.39 -7.31 8.61
N ARG A 83 25.23 -6.48 7.99
CA ARG A 83 25.86 -5.32 8.65
C ARG A 83 25.72 -4.08 7.80
N PRO A 84 25.75 -2.87 8.41
CA PRO A 84 25.80 -1.62 7.67
C PRO A 84 26.98 -1.55 6.68
N SER A 85 28.11 -2.20 7.00
CA SER A 85 29.29 -2.29 6.12
C SER A 85 29.07 -3.10 4.84
N ASP A 86 28.05 -3.96 4.83
CA ASP A 86 27.71 -4.79 3.68
C ASP A 86 26.79 -4.02 2.72
N MET A 87 26.27 -2.85 3.13
CA MET A 87 25.48 -1.98 2.27
C MET A 87 26.37 -1.39 1.18
N HIS A 88 25.92 -1.43 -0.08
CA HIS A 88 26.66 -0.81 -1.19
C HIS A 88 26.70 0.71 -1.09
N ASN A 89 25.73 1.27 -0.39
CA ASN A 89 25.56 2.70 -0.23
C ASN A 89 26.28 3.21 1.02
N GLY A 90 27.30 4.05 0.81
CA GLY A 90 28.11 4.65 1.87
C GLY A 90 27.33 5.51 2.87
N GLU A 91 26.15 6.04 2.51
CA GLU A 91 25.31 6.81 3.44
C GLU A 91 24.87 6.00 4.66
N PHE A 92 24.82 4.65 4.56
CA PHE A 92 24.48 3.78 5.68
C PHE A 92 25.60 3.61 6.72
N ALA A 93 26.84 3.97 6.40
CA ALA A 93 27.98 3.79 7.30
C ALA A 93 27.80 4.50 8.65
N HIS A 94 27.00 5.58 8.68
CA HIS A 94 26.69 6.34 9.89
C HIS A 94 25.25 6.17 10.38
N GLN A 95 24.51 5.21 9.82
CA GLN A 95 23.08 5.01 10.07
C GLN A 95 22.79 3.64 10.73
N GLU A 96 23.65 3.22 11.66
CA GLU A 96 23.52 1.90 12.30
C GLU A 96 22.17 1.71 13.01
N ARG A 97 21.63 2.78 13.62
CA ARG A 97 20.30 2.73 14.25
C ARG A 97 19.20 2.47 13.22
N LEU A 98 19.24 3.12 12.05
CA LEU A 98 18.28 2.90 10.98
C LEU A 98 18.41 1.48 10.43
N PHE A 99 19.63 1.03 10.13
CA PHE A 99 19.88 -0.32 9.63
C PHE A 99 19.34 -1.39 10.59
N ARG A 100 19.60 -1.26 11.90
CA ARG A 100 19.06 -2.18 12.91
C ARG A 100 17.54 -2.10 13.00
N LEU A 101 16.92 -0.93 12.80
CA LEU A 101 15.47 -0.81 12.74
C LEU A 101 14.93 -1.57 11.52
N LEU A 102 15.49 -1.36 10.33
CA LEU A 102 15.06 -2.04 9.10
C LEU A 102 15.15 -3.57 9.24
N GLN A 103 16.22 -4.09 9.86
CA GLN A 103 16.41 -5.53 10.08
C GLN A 103 15.49 -6.12 11.16
N ASN A 104 15.15 -5.36 12.21
CA ASN A 104 14.40 -5.89 13.36
C ASN A 104 12.90 -5.56 13.34
N SER A 105 12.49 -4.50 12.65
CA SER A 105 11.08 -4.09 12.56
C SER A 105 10.28 -4.99 11.63
N THR A 106 10.95 -5.62 10.66
CA THR A 106 10.31 -6.42 9.62
C THR A 106 10.72 -7.89 9.74
N LEU A 107 9.85 -8.76 9.25
CA LEU A 107 10.17 -10.19 9.13
C LEU A 107 11.00 -10.49 7.87
N SER A 108 11.28 -9.52 7.02
CA SER A 108 12.01 -9.75 5.77
C SER A 108 13.40 -9.12 5.86
N PRO A 109 14.49 -9.85 5.57
CA PRO A 109 15.82 -9.30 5.57
C PRO A 109 16.04 -8.37 4.37
N ILE A 110 17.11 -7.58 4.45
CA ILE A 110 17.70 -6.95 3.27
C ILE A 110 18.43 -8.04 2.47
N THR A 111 18.03 -8.23 1.23
CA THR A 111 18.58 -9.22 0.28
C THR A 111 19.54 -8.53 -0.67
N GLY A 112 20.61 -9.18 -1.12
CA GLY A 112 21.70 -8.58 -1.92
C GLY A 112 22.02 -9.30 -3.23
N CYS A 113 21.04 -10.03 -3.77
CA CYS A 113 21.08 -10.69 -5.07
C CYS A 113 19.77 -10.31 -5.77
N ASN A 114 19.71 -9.11 -6.34
CA ASN A 114 18.51 -8.63 -7.01
C ASN A 114 18.83 -7.80 -8.24
N GLN A 115 17.84 -7.71 -9.10
CA GLN A 115 17.74 -6.74 -10.17
C GLN A 115 16.33 -6.16 -10.18
N THR A 116 16.24 -4.84 -10.20
CA THR A 116 14.96 -4.12 -10.26
C THR A 116 14.79 -3.37 -11.58
N GLU A 117 13.56 -3.36 -12.07
CA GLU A 117 13.13 -2.58 -13.21
C GLU A 117 11.91 -1.73 -12.81
N ILE A 118 12.01 -0.42 -13.03
CA ILE A 118 10.97 0.56 -12.68
C ILE A 118 10.05 0.78 -13.87
N LEU A 119 8.76 0.50 -13.65
CA LEU A 119 7.68 0.59 -14.63
C LEU A 119 6.76 1.76 -14.25
N THR A 120 6.54 2.70 -15.16
CA THR A 120 6.00 4.03 -14.84
C THR A 120 4.55 4.28 -15.23
N ASP A 121 3.89 3.30 -15.84
CA ASP A 121 2.49 3.37 -16.23
C ASP A 121 1.91 1.96 -16.46
N GLY A 122 0.59 1.87 -16.63
CA GLY A 122 -0.10 0.60 -16.86
C GLY A 122 0.35 -0.12 -18.12
N LYS A 123 0.75 0.59 -19.19
CA LYS A 123 1.18 -0.07 -20.43
C LYS A 123 2.49 -0.83 -20.22
N ALA A 124 3.48 -0.19 -19.59
CA ALA A 124 4.74 -0.82 -19.24
C ALA A 124 4.52 -1.96 -18.23
N THR A 125 3.72 -1.72 -17.19
CA THR A 125 3.47 -2.71 -16.14
C THR A 125 2.74 -3.94 -16.65
N PHE A 126 1.60 -3.80 -17.33
CA PHE A 126 0.88 -4.95 -17.85
C PHE A 126 1.67 -5.68 -18.93
N GLY A 127 2.40 -4.97 -19.79
CA GLY A 127 3.29 -5.58 -20.77
C GLY A 127 4.33 -6.49 -20.13
N ALA A 128 5.03 -6.00 -19.11
CA ALA A 128 6.04 -6.77 -18.39
C ALA A 128 5.45 -7.97 -17.63
N ILE A 129 4.31 -7.78 -16.95
CA ILE A 129 3.63 -8.85 -16.21
C ILE A 129 3.16 -9.96 -17.16
N LEU A 130 2.44 -9.59 -18.24
CA LEU A 130 1.95 -10.56 -19.21
C LEU A 130 3.11 -11.30 -19.90
N GLN A 131 4.21 -10.61 -20.20
CA GLN A 131 5.41 -11.23 -20.75
C GLN A 131 6.03 -12.26 -19.78
N ALA A 132 6.16 -11.91 -18.50
CA ALA A 132 6.69 -12.82 -17.49
C ALA A 132 5.76 -14.04 -17.31
N MET A 133 4.46 -13.82 -17.20
CA MET A 133 3.45 -14.89 -17.12
C MET A 133 3.47 -15.79 -18.35
N GLU A 134 3.70 -15.25 -19.56
CA GLU A 134 3.87 -16.04 -20.79
C GLU A 134 5.15 -16.90 -20.73
N GLY A 135 6.16 -16.47 -20.00
CA GLY A 135 7.39 -17.21 -19.71
C GLY A 135 7.25 -18.32 -18.66
N ALA A 136 6.15 -18.38 -17.90
CA ALA A 136 5.99 -19.30 -16.78
C ALA A 136 6.11 -20.78 -17.18
N ARG A 137 6.68 -21.59 -16.29
CA ARG A 137 6.91 -23.04 -16.46
C ARG A 137 6.41 -23.88 -15.30
N HIS A 138 6.37 -23.34 -14.10
CA HIS A 138 6.02 -24.05 -12.88
C HIS A 138 4.76 -23.46 -12.22
N HIS A 139 4.77 -22.18 -11.86
CA HIS A 139 3.62 -21.54 -11.21
C HIS A 139 3.49 -20.05 -11.48
N ILE A 140 2.27 -19.55 -11.35
CA ILE A 140 1.95 -18.12 -11.31
C ILE A 140 1.04 -17.87 -10.11
N HIS A 141 1.50 -17.05 -9.18
CA HIS A 141 0.74 -16.63 -8.01
C HIS A 141 0.42 -15.14 -8.15
N LEU A 142 -0.86 -14.79 -8.09
CA LEU A 142 -1.34 -13.41 -8.26
C LEU A 142 -2.19 -12.99 -7.06
N GLU A 143 -2.04 -11.74 -6.65
CA GLU A 143 -2.81 -11.12 -5.59
C GLU A 143 -3.12 -9.69 -5.95
N TYR A 144 -4.40 -9.31 -5.98
CA TYR A 144 -4.83 -7.96 -6.36
C TYR A 144 -6.03 -7.48 -5.54
N TYR A 145 -6.06 -6.17 -5.24
CA TYR A 145 -7.23 -5.53 -4.66
C TYR A 145 -8.39 -5.45 -5.66
N THR A 146 -8.13 -4.90 -6.84
CA THR A 146 -9.12 -4.75 -7.91
C THR A 146 -8.75 -5.58 -9.12
N ILE A 147 -9.73 -6.34 -9.61
CA ILE A 147 -9.70 -7.00 -10.91
C ILE A 147 -11.01 -6.66 -11.62
N ARG A 148 -10.89 -6.11 -12.82
CA ARG A 148 -12.02 -5.82 -13.71
C ARG A 148 -12.21 -6.94 -14.73
N HIS A 149 -13.45 -7.11 -15.19
CA HIS A 149 -13.77 -7.93 -16.36
C HIS A 149 -13.92 -7.00 -17.58
N ASP A 150 -12.81 -6.40 -17.99
CA ASP A 150 -12.66 -5.51 -19.14
C ASP A 150 -11.58 -6.02 -20.10
N GLU A 151 -11.10 -5.21 -21.07
CA GLU A 151 -10.18 -5.70 -22.09
C GLU A 151 -8.85 -6.18 -21.49
N ILE A 152 -8.27 -5.45 -20.55
CA ILE A 152 -7.04 -5.91 -19.90
C ILE A 152 -7.30 -7.10 -18.97
N GLY A 153 -8.40 -7.09 -18.22
CA GLY A 153 -8.81 -8.22 -17.39
C GLY A 153 -8.98 -9.51 -18.20
N GLU A 154 -9.57 -9.41 -19.38
CA GLU A 154 -9.73 -10.54 -20.30
C GLU A 154 -8.38 -11.09 -20.78
N LYS A 155 -7.40 -10.23 -21.09
CA LYS A 155 -6.05 -10.68 -21.46
C LYS A 155 -5.36 -11.45 -20.33
N PHE A 156 -5.51 -10.99 -19.09
CA PHE A 156 -5.04 -11.73 -17.91
C PHE A 156 -5.76 -13.07 -17.78
N LYS A 157 -7.09 -13.10 -17.91
CA LYS A 157 -7.91 -14.32 -17.86
C LYS A 157 -7.44 -15.35 -18.89
N GLU A 158 -7.36 -14.95 -20.16
CA GLU A 158 -6.96 -15.82 -21.26
C GLU A 158 -5.56 -16.39 -21.04
N LEU A 159 -4.60 -15.56 -20.63
CA LEU A 159 -3.24 -16.01 -20.38
C LEU A 159 -3.18 -17.02 -19.22
N MET A 160 -3.84 -16.73 -18.11
CA MET A 160 -3.92 -17.66 -16.98
C MET A 160 -4.53 -19.00 -17.41
N ILE A 161 -5.61 -18.99 -18.20
CA ILE A 161 -6.25 -20.20 -18.72
C ILE A 161 -5.30 -20.97 -19.63
N ARG A 162 -4.59 -20.30 -20.55
CA ARG A 162 -3.59 -20.95 -21.42
C ARG A 162 -2.48 -21.62 -20.61
N LYS A 163 -1.97 -20.97 -19.57
CA LYS A 163 -0.90 -21.50 -18.71
C LYS A 163 -1.36 -22.65 -17.85
N ALA A 164 -2.54 -22.56 -17.24
CA ALA A 164 -3.13 -23.66 -16.48
C ALA A 164 -3.32 -24.91 -17.35
N ARG A 165 -3.81 -24.74 -18.59
CA ARG A 165 -3.95 -25.85 -19.57
C ARG A 165 -2.61 -26.42 -20.03
N ALA A 166 -1.54 -25.63 -19.99
CA ALA A 166 -0.18 -26.08 -20.26
C ALA A 166 0.49 -26.76 -19.04
N GLY A 167 -0.22 -26.92 -17.92
CA GLY A 167 0.28 -27.59 -16.71
C GLY A 167 0.94 -26.66 -15.69
N VAL A 168 0.92 -25.34 -15.89
CA VAL A 168 1.44 -24.36 -14.91
C VAL A 168 0.43 -24.18 -13.79
N GLU A 169 0.87 -24.22 -12.54
CA GLU A 169 -0.02 -23.98 -11.40
C GLU A 169 -0.39 -22.50 -11.29
N VAL A 170 -1.66 -22.14 -11.44
CA VAL A 170 -2.10 -20.75 -11.30
C VAL A 170 -2.98 -20.57 -10.07
N ARG A 171 -2.62 -19.62 -9.20
CA ARG A 171 -3.38 -19.23 -8.01
C ARG A 171 -3.66 -17.73 -8.00
N LEU A 172 -4.89 -17.35 -7.70
CA LEU A 172 -5.34 -15.95 -7.70
C LEU A 172 -6.04 -15.60 -6.38
N ILE A 173 -5.55 -14.59 -5.67
CA ILE A 173 -6.24 -13.95 -4.55
C ILE A 173 -6.80 -12.61 -5.04
N TYR A 174 -8.08 -12.35 -4.78
CA TYR A 174 -8.70 -11.07 -5.09
C TYR A 174 -9.47 -10.50 -3.89
N ASP A 175 -9.43 -9.19 -3.66
CA ASP A 175 -10.21 -8.58 -2.57
C ASP A 175 -11.70 -8.54 -2.89
N GLY A 176 -12.53 -8.98 -1.94
CA GLY A 176 -13.98 -9.06 -2.14
C GLY A 176 -14.69 -7.72 -2.30
N ILE A 177 -14.16 -6.64 -1.73
CA ILE A 177 -14.70 -5.28 -1.90
C ILE A 177 -14.03 -4.61 -3.09
N GLY A 178 -12.71 -4.71 -3.25
CA GLY A 178 -12.00 -4.08 -4.36
C GLY A 178 -12.37 -4.64 -5.74
N SER A 179 -12.84 -5.89 -5.79
CA SER A 179 -13.25 -6.59 -7.01
C SER A 179 -14.74 -6.95 -7.02
N TYR A 180 -15.60 -6.12 -6.41
CA TYR A 180 -17.04 -6.38 -6.32
C TYR A 180 -17.75 -6.45 -7.69
N GLU A 181 -17.16 -5.87 -8.74
CA GLU A 181 -17.68 -5.91 -10.12
C GLU A 181 -17.13 -7.10 -10.93
N LEU A 182 -16.29 -7.95 -10.33
CA LEU A 182 -15.76 -9.14 -11.00
C LEU A 182 -16.90 -10.15 -11.20
N SER A 183 -17.23 -10.45 -12.45
CA SER A 183 -18.38 -11.30 -12.78
C SER A 183 -18.16 -12.76 -12.34
N GLU A 184 -19.25 -13.44 -11.96
CA GLU A 184 -19.20 -14.88 -11.66
C GLU A 184 -18.77 -15.73 -12.86
N SER A 185 -19.08 -15.31 -14.10
CA SER A 185 -18.65 -16.02 -15.31
C SER A 185 -17.12 -16.03 -15.46
N TYR A 186 -16.48 -14.90 -15.21
CA TYR A 186 -15.02 -14.77 -15.19
C TYR A 186 -14.38 -15.80 -14.25
N LEU A 187 -14.86 -15.87 -12.99
CA LEU A 187 -14.35 -16.83 -12.00
C LEU A 187 -14.63 -18.28 -12.39
N LYS A 188 -15.82 -18.56 -12.92
CA LYS A 188 -16.22 -19.90 -13.38
C LYS A 188 -15.30 -20.41 -14.50
N GLU A 189 -14.97 -19.56 -15.47
CA GLU A 189 -14.05 -19.91 -16.55
C GLU A 189 -12.63 -20.22 -16.03
N LEU A 190 -12.15 -19.45 -15.04
CA LEU A 190 -10.88 -19.74 -14.38
C LEU A 190 -10.90 -21.12 -13.70
N HIS A 191 -11.94 -21.42 -12.90
CA HIS A 191 -12.07 -22.71 -12.22
C HIS A 191 -12.15 -23.88 -13.19
N GLN A 192 -12.88 -23.72 -14.30
CA GLN A 192 -12.98 -24.75 -15.35
C GLN A 192 -11.63 -25.04 -16.02
N ALA A 193 -10.71 -24.08 -16.04
CA ALA A 193 -9.36 -24.26 -16.53
C ALA A 193 -8.38 -24.86 -15.49
N GLY A 194 -8.84 -25.13 -14.26
CA GLY A 194 -8.02 -25.67 -13.17
C GLY A 194 -7.32 -24.60 -12.32
N ILE A 195 -7.64 -23.32 -12.52
CA ILE A 195 -7.06 -22.21 -11.75
C ILE A 195 -7.74 -22.13 -10.40
N ARG A 196 -6.96 -21.96 -9.33
CA ARG A 196 -7.50 -21.85 -7.97
C ARG A 196 -7.62 -20.39 -7.59
N THR A 197 -8.81 -19.95 -7.21
CA THR A 197 -9.04 -18.55 -6.83
C THR A 197 -9.60 -18.46 -5.42
N GLU A 198 -9.17 -17.46 -4.66
CA GLU A 198 -9.66 -17.19 -3.33
C GLU A 198 -10.08 -15.74 -3.16
N CYS A 199 -11.24 -15.52 -2.53
CA CYS A 199 -11.72 -14.19 -2.22
C CYS A 199 -11.22 -13.76 -0.85
N PHE A 200 -10.37 -12.73 -0.81
CA PHE A 200 -9.92 -12.13 0.43
C PHE A 200 -11.07 -11.37 1.09
N LEU A 201 -11.62 -11.97 2.16
CA LEU A 201 -12.75 -11.48 2.95
C LEU A 201 -13.93 -11.02 2.07
N THR A 202 -14.80 -11.97 1.71
CA THR A 202 -16.05 -11.67 0.96
C THR A 202 -16.85 -10.55 1.62
N PRO A 203 -17.57 -9.69 0.88
CA PRO A 203 -18.33 -8.57 1.47
C PRO A 203 -19.29 -9.02 2.57
N ARG A 204 -19.96 -10.16 2.36
CA ARG A 204 -20.85 -10.77 3.36
C ARG A 204 -20.09 -11.16 4.63
N LEU A 205 -18.95 -11.86 4.50
CA LEU A 205 -18.13 -12.26 5.64
C LEU A 205 -17.55 -11.02 6.35
N ALA A 206 -17.03 -10.05 5.60
CA ALA A 206 -16.49 -8.81 6.13
C ALA A 206 -17.54 -8.01 6.93
N PHE A 207 -18.79 -7.99 6.46
CA PHE A 207 -19.90 -7.34 7.17
C PHE A 207 -20.24 -8.07 8.48
N PHE A 208 -20.45 -9.39 8.45
CA PHE A 208 -20.82 -10.17 9.64
C PHE A 208 -19.70 -10.31 10.67
N GLU A 209 -18.45 -10.39 10.21
CA GLU A 209 -17.27 -10.46 11.09
C GLU A 209 -16.75 -9.08 11.53
N LYS A 210 -17.36 -7.98 11.06
CA LYS A 210 -16.95 -6.60 11.36
C LYS A 210 -15.51 -6.30 10.93
N ARG A 211 -15.15 -6.76 9.73
CA ARG A 211 -13.81 -6.64 9.11
C ARG A 211 -13.84 -5.85 7.81
N MET A 212 -14.82 -4.97 7.65
CA MET A 212 -14.98 -4.14 6.44
C MET A 212 -13.75 -3.27 6.16
N ASN A 213 -13.07 -2.78 7.21
CA ASN A 213 -11.88 -1.95 7.07
C ASN A 213 -10.62 -2.73 6.73
N TYR A 214 -10.61 -4.05 6.95
CA TYR A 214 -9.46 -4.91 6.63
C TYR A 214 -9.55 -5.36 5.19
N ARG A 215 -8.80 -4.70 4.32
CA ARG A 215 -8.76 -4.99 2.88
C ARG A 215 -7.37 -5.42 2.46
N ASN A 216 -7.32 -6.38 1.53
CA ASN A 216 -6.07 -6.73 0.90
C ASN A 216 -5.77 -5.68 -0.18
N HIS A 217 -4.84 -4.78 0.10
CA HIS A 217 -4.45 -3.73 -0.82
C HIS A 217 -3.11 -4.03 -1.50
N ARG A 218 -2.65 -5.27 -1.44
CA ARG A 218 -1.43 -5.70 -2.11
C ARG A 218 -1.70 -5.92 -3.60
N LYS A 219 -0.63 -5.80 -4.40
CA LYS A 219 -0.60 -6.15 -5.81
C LYS A 219 0.69 -6.92 -6.03
N ILE A 220 0.60 -8.24 -6.03
CA ILE A 220 1.73 -9.15 -6.12
C ILE A 220 1.51 -10.06 -7.33
N VAL A 221 2.55 -10.22 -8.13
CA VAL A 221 2.63 -11.33 -9.09
C VAL A 221 3.98 -12.01 -8.87
N VAL A 222 3.97 -13.32 -8.64
CA VAL A 222 5.17 -14.14 -8.62
C VAL A 222 5.07 -15.19 -9.72
N VAL A 223 6.09 -15.23 -10.58
CA VAL A 223 6.23 -16.20 -11.67
C VAL A 223 7.41 -17.10 -11.38
N ASP A 224 7.13 -18.39 -11.27
CA ASP A 224 8.08 -19.47 -11.01
C ASP A 224 8.95 -19.29 -9.76
N GLY A 225 8.62 -18.33 -8.88
CA GLY A 225 9.44 -17.96 -7.73
C GLY A 225 10.70 -17.17 -8.09
N ILE A 226 10.86 -16.78 -9.36
CA ILE A 226 12.07 -16.12 -9.90
C ILE A 226 11.83 -14.65 -10.22
N VAL A 227 10.65 -14.33 -10.78
CA VAL A 227 10.25 -12.97 -11.17
C VAL A 227 9.07 -12.53 -10.32
N GLY A 228 9.19 -11.37 -9.70
CA GLY A 228 8.18 -10.77 -8.84
C GLY A 228 7.76 -9.38 -9.32
N PHE A 229 6.52 -8.99 -9.00
CA PHE A 229 6.01 -7.65 -9.25
C PHE A 229 5.32 -7.08 -8.01
N VAL A 230 5.55 -5.78 -7.75
CA VAL A 230 4.92 -5.02 -6.67
C VAL A 230 4.76 -3.55 -7.04
N GLY A 231 3.63 -2.92 -6.71
CA GLY A 231 3.40 -1.50 -6.96
C GLY A 231 1.94 -1.07 -6.85
N GLY A 232 1.60 0.12 -7.36
CA GLY A 232 0.26 0.72 -7.14
C GLY A 232 -0.86 0.27 -8.10
N ILE A 233 -0.52 -0.39 -9.20
CA ILE A 233 -1.43 -0.68 -10.33
C ILE A 233 -2.28 -1.94 -10.09
N ASN A 234 -3.60 -1.83 -10.21
CA ASN A 234 -4.52 -2.98 -10.23
C ASN A 234 -4.81 -3.44 -11.67
N ILE A 235 -5.60 -4.51 -11.85
CA ILE A 235 -6.01 -4.99 -13.18
C ILE A 235 -7.32 -4.30 -13.58
N GLY A 236 -7.22 -3.38 -14.54
CA GLY A 236 -8.35 -2.67 -15.13
C GLY A 236 -7.95 -1.65 -16.21
N ASP A 237 -8.86 -1.34 -17.11
CA ASP A 237 -8.66 -0.46 -18.26
C ASP A 237 -8.42 0.99 -17.83
N GLU A 238 -8.88 1.40 -16.64
CA GLU A 238 -8.61 2.72 -16.06
C GLU A 238 -7.10 2.98 -15.89
N TYR A 239 -6.33 1.94 -15.58
CA TYR A 239 -4.86 2.01 -15.40
C TYR A 239 -4.12 2.14 -16.74
N LEU A 240 -4.78 1.87 -17.87
CA LEU A 240 -4.29 2.18 -19.22
C LEU A 240 -4.60 3.62 -19.65
N GLY A 241 -5.16 4.44 -18.76
CA GLY A 241 -5.59 5.80 -19.04
C GLY A 241 -6.88 5.90 -19.85
N ARG A 242 -7.72 4.84 -19.81
CA ARG A 242 -9.00 4.79 -20.54
C ARG A 242 -10.17 5.42 -19.78
N ASP A 243 -9.95 5.83 -18.53
CA ASP A 243 -10.93 6.61 -17.77
C ASP A 243 -10.97 8.07 -18.27
N ARG A 244 -12.10 8.51 -18.81
CA ARG A 244 -12.26 9.86 -19.39
C ARG A 244 -12.12 11.00 -18.38
N ARG A 245 -12.37 10.74 -17.10
CA ARG A 245 -12.33 11.74 -16.03
C ARG A 245 -10.93 11.86 -15.45
N LEU A 246 -10.25 10.73 -15.25
CA LEU A 246 -8.91 10.68 -14.64
C LEU A 246 -7.80 10.87 -15.67
N GLY A 247 -8.03 10.49 -16.93
CA GLY A 247 -7.04 10.64 -18.00
C GLY A 247 -5.84 9.72 -17.81
N PHE A 248 -4.64 10.24 -18.07
CA PHE A 248 -3.40 9.49 -17.91
C PHE A 248 -3.23 8.98 -16.46
N TRP A 249 -3.08 7.67 -16.30
CA TRP A 249 -2.85 7.05 -15.00
C TRP A 249 -1.35 6.90 -14.75
N ARG A 250 -0.79 7.81 -13.95
CA ARG A 250 0.62 7.80 -13.60
C ARG A 250 0.84 7.03 -12.30
N ASP A 251 1.53 5.90 -12.38
CA ASP A 251 1.79 5.03 -11.22
C ASP A 251 3.15 4.35 -11.36
N THR A 252 3.72 3.87 -10.25
CA THR A 252 5.02 3.21 -10.25
C THR A 252 4.87 1.76 -9.79
N HIS A 253 5.39 0.84 -10.59
CA HIS A 253 5.47 -0.58 -10.30
C HIS A 253 6.92 -1.04 -10.44
N LEU A 254 7.30 -2.03 -9.66
CA LEU A 254 8.60 -2.68 -9.74
C LEU A 254 8.43 -4.09 -10.28
N LYS A 255 9.26 -4.43 -11.26
CA LYS A 255 9.61 -5.81 -11.56
C LYS A 255 10.91 -6.11 -10.82
N VAL A 256 10.95 -7.24 -10.13
CA VAL A 256 12.06 -7.68 -9.31
C VAL A 256 12.45 -9.09 -9.72
N GLU A 257 13.73 -9.32 -9.95
CA GLU A 257 14.29 -10.65 -10.18
C GLU A 257 15.35 -10.91 -9.11
N GLY A 258 15.32 -12.09 -8.48
CA GLY A 258 16.26 -12.46 -7.42
C GLY A 258 15.62 -12.60 -6.04
N ASP A 259 16.45 -12.53 -5.00
CA ASP A 259 16.12 -13.02 -3.65
C ASP A 259 14.95 -12.32 -2.96
N ALA A 260 14.69 -11.06 -3.30
CA ALA A 260 13.51 -10.34 -2.82
C ALA A 260 12.20 -11.03 -3.23
N VAL A 261 12.19 -11.80 -4.33
CA VAL A 261 11.02 -12.57 -4.78
C VAL A 261 10.62 -13.65 -3.76
N TYR A 262 11.56 -14.20 -2.99
CA TYR A 262 11.21 -15.12 -1.89
C TYR A 262 10.29 -14.47 -0.87
N PHE A 263 10.47 -13.18 -0.59
CA PHE A 263 9.68 -12.47 0.41
C PHE A 263 8.36 -11.94 -0.15
N LEU A 264 8.26 -11.70 -1.48
CA LEU A 264 6.98 -11.55 -2.16
C LEU A 264 6.17 -12.86 -2.11
N GLN A 265 6.83 -13.97 -2.38
CA GLN A 265 6.26 -15.31 -2.34
C GLN A 265 5.80 -15.69 -0.92
N GLU A 266 6.59 -15.35 0.11
CA GLU A 266 6.22 -15.56 1.51
C GLU A 266 4.93 -14.80 1.88
N VAL A 267 4.80 -13.55 1.44
CA VAL A 267 3.59 -12.74 1.67
C VAL A 267 2.38 -13.39 0.98
N PHE A 268 2.51 -13.78 -0.29
CA PHE A 268 1.44 -14.48 -1.00
C PHE A 268 1.03 -15.79 -0.30
N MET A 269 2.00 -16.63 0.09
CA MET A 269 1.72 -17.91 0.77
C MET A 269 1.00 -17.70 2.11
N LYS A 270 1.35 -16.63 2.84
CA LYS A 270 0.68 -16.25 4.09
C LYS A 270 -0.77 -15.86 3.86
N ASP A 271 -1.03 -15.08 2.82
CA ASP A 271 -2.39 -14.63 2.49
C ASP A 271 -3.21 -15.77 1.87
N TRP A 272 -2.59 -16.67 1.11
CA TRP A 272 -3.20 -17.92 0.63
C TRP A 272 -3.62 -18.82 1.80
N TRP A 273 -2.76 -19.01 2.80
CA TRP A 273 -3.16 -19.72 4.01
C TRP A 273 -4.31 -19.02 4.74
N PHE A 274 -4.28 -17.68 4.80
CA PHE A 274 -5.34 -16.91 5.44
C PHE A 274 -6.71 -17.14 4.78
N THR A 275 -6.76 -17.21 3.44
CA THR A 275 -7.99 -17.39 2.67
C THR A 275 -8.34 -18.87 2.46
N ALA A 276 -7.49 -19.63 1.77
CA ALA A 276 -7.70 -21.01 1.36
C ALA A 276 -7.62 -22.05 2.49
N LYS A 277 -6.99 -21.69 3.62
CA LYS A 277 -6.63 -22.63 4.71
C LYS A 277 -5.74 -23.80 4.24
N GLU A 278 -4.95 -23.57 3.21
CA GLU A 278 -4.01 -24.53 2.62
C GLU A 278 -2.58 -24.04 2.75
N LYS A 279 -1.68 -24.91 3.24
CA LYS A 279 -0.25 -24.57 3.36
C LYS A 279 0.44 -24.88 2.04
N LEU A 280 1.05 -23.87 1.44
CA LEU A 280 1.98 -24.05 0.34
C LEU A 280 3.37 -24.31 0.94
N SER A 281 3.88 -25.52 0.75
CA SER A 281 5.14 -25.98 1.36
C SER A 281 6.09 -26.65 0.37
N ASP A 282 5.80 -26.59 -0.94
CA ASP A 282 6.69 -27.14 -1.95
C ASP A 282 7.96 -26.27 -2.05
N PRO A 283 9.17 -26.81 -1.81
CA PRO A 283 10.41 -26.07 -1.96
C PRO A 283 10.67 -25.55 -3.38
N ALA A 284 9.96 -26.08 -4.40
CA ALA A 284 10.00 -25.60 -5.78
C ALA A 284 9.35 -24.21 -5.95
N TYR A 285 8.63 -23.71 -4.93
CA TYR A 285 8.17 -22.31 -4.90
C TYR A 285 9.29 -21.31 -4.57
N LEU A 286 10.45 -21.78 -4.10
CA LEU A 286 11.58 -20.93 -3.70
C LEU A 286 12.87 -21.33 -4.43
N PRO A 287 12.91 -21.42 -5.77
CA PRO A 287 14.08 -21.92 -6.50
C PRO A 287 15.33 -21.05 -6.24
N GLU A 288 16.53 -21.62 -6.38
CA GLU A 288 17.77 -20.82 -6.26
C GLU A 288 17.86 -19.74 -7.35
N HIS A 289 18.32 -18.56 -6.97
CA HIS A 289 18.52 -17.45 -7.91
C HIS A 289 19.98 -17.33 -8.35
N ASN A 290 20.16 -17.13 -9.65
CA ASN A 290 21.45 -16.79 -10.25
C ASN A 290 21.38 -15.34 -10.74
N CYS A 291 21.54 -14.37 -9.83
CA CYS A 291 21.34 -12.97 -10.17
C CYS A 291 22.49 -12.40 -10.99
N LEU A 292 22.16 -11.59 -11.99
CA LEU A 292 23.11 -10.84 -12.80
C LEU A 292 23.57 -9.53 -12.13
N SER A 293 22.90 -9.17 -11.04
CA SER A 293 23.07 -7.93 -10.29
C SER A 293 22.95 -8.23 -8.81
N ASP A 294 23.59 -7.40 -7.99
CA ASP A 294 23.66 -7.52 -6.54
C ASP A 294 22.89 -6.39 -5.82
N GLU A 295 21.91 -5.78 -6.49
CA GLU A 295 21.09 -4.73 -5.89
C GLU A 295 20.48 -5.21 -4.56
N GLN A 296 20.44 -4.30 -3.60
CA GLN A 296 19.96 -4.54 -2.26
C GLN A 296 18.51 -4.10 -2.15
N VAL A 297 17.65 -5.05 -1.80
CA VAL A 297 16.19 -4.86 -1.74
C VAL A 297 15.64 -5.50 -0.47
N GLN A 298 14.70 -4.82 0.16
CA GLN A 298 13.94 -5.35 1.29
C GLN A 298 12.43 -5.24 1.02
N ILE A 299 11.72 -6.35 1.19
CA ILE A 299 10.27 -6.40 1.05
C ILE A 299 9.61 -6.21 2.42
N VAL A 300 8.92 -5.10 2.62
CA VAL A 300 8.26 -4.75 3.87
C VAL A 300 6.75 -4.89 3.72
N SER A 301 6.16 -5.83 4.45
CA SER A 301 4.71 -6.02 4.50
C SER A 301 4.15 -5.52 5.83
N SER A 302 3.07 -4.76 5.81
CA SER A 302 2.30 -4.40 7.01
C SER A 302 0.85 -4.87 6.90
N GLY A 303 0.16 -4.93 8.02
CA GLY A 303 -1.26 -5.24 8.05
C GLY A 303 -1.81 -5.41 9.47
N PRO A 304 -3.15 -5.54 9.62
CA PRO A 304 -3.79 -5.73 10.93
C PRO A 304 -3.42 -7.07 11.61
N ASN A 305 -2.68 -7.92 10.91
CA ASN A 305 -2.11 -9.16 11.43
C ASN A 305 -0.73 -8.97 12.11
N SER A 306 -0.10 -7.80 11.97
CA SER A 306 1.17 -7.50 12.63
C SER A 306 1.01 -6.89 14.03
N ALA A 307 2.09 -6.94 14.80
CA ALA A 307 2.22 -6.33 16.12
C ALA A 307 2.67 -4.86 16.06
N SER A 308 3.28 -4.45 14.96
CA SER A 308 3.78 -3.11 14.66
C SER A 308 3.24 -2.63 13.31
N GLU A 309 3.57 -1.40 12.97
CA GLU A 309 3.17 -0.73 11.74
C GLU A 309 4.42 -0.54 10.87
N GLU A 310 4.94 -1.64 10.32
CA GLU A 310 6.32 -1.73 9.80
C GLU A 310 6.64 -0.70 8.71
N ILE A 311 5.72 -0.52 7.75
CA ILE A 311 5.90 0.45 6.66
C ILE A 311 5.95 1.88 7.23
N LEU A 312 5.08 2.21 8.18
CA LEU A 312 5.06 3.52 8.84
C LEU A 312 6.37 3.76 9.61
N GLU A 313 6.81 2.79 10.40
CA GLU A 313 8.05 2.85 11.19
C GLU A 313 9.29 3.03 10.29
N CYS A 314 9.38 2.28 9.19
CA CYS A 314 10.47 2.37 8.23
C CYS A 314 10.51 3.75 7.54
N ILE A 315 9.36 4.24 7.05
CA ILE A 315 9.28 5.56 6.41
C ILE A 315 9.63 6.65 7.44
N PHE A 316 9.03 6.63 8.62
CA PHE A 316 9.32 7.61 9.67
C PHE A 316 10.81 7.64 10.06
N ALA A 317 11.43 6.47 10.23
CA ALA A 317 12.84 6.38 10.56
C ALA A 317 13.73 6.96 9.46
N ALA A 318 13.40 6.71 8.19
CA ALA A 318 14.11 7.28 7.04
C ALA A 318 14.00 8.81 7.02
N LEU A 319 12.77 9.34 7.11
CA LEU A 319 12.52 10.79 7.11
C LEU A 319 13.25 11.50 8.27
N SER A 320 13.35 10.84 9.43
CA SER A 320 13.98 11.41 10.63
C SER A 320 15.49 11.57 10.53
N VAL A 321 16.15 10.89 9.58
CA VAL A 321 17.61 10.97 9.37
C VAL A 321 17.99 11.63 8.05
N ALA A 322 17.00 12.17 7.32
CA ALA A 322 17.21 12.85 6.05
C ALA A 322 18.10 14.09 6.22
N LYS A 323 19.06 14.26 5.31
CA LYS A 323 20.05 15.35 5.34
C LYS A 323 19.88 16.36 4.21
N THR A 324 19.45 15.92 3.03
CA THR A 324 19.48 16.71 1.80
C THR A 324 18.12 16.88 1.16
N ARG A 325 17.35 15.81 0.98
CA ARG A 325 16.06 15.83 0.29
C ARG A 325 15.10 14.72 0.72
N ILE A 326 13.81 15.03 0.63
CA ILE A 326 12.71 14.07 0.77
C ILE A 326 11.73 14.32 -0.37
N TYR A 327 11.59 13.38 -1.29
CA TYR A 327 10.64 13.46 -2.41
C TYR A 327 9.55 12.39 -2.28
N ILE A 328 8.29 12.83 -2.36
CA ILE A 328 7.13 11.97 -2.13
C ILE A 328 6.12 12.14 -3.26
N ALA A 329 5.68 11.04 -3.85
CA ALA A 329 4.50 10.99 -4.71
C ALA A 329 3.47 10.04 -4.10
N THR A 330 2.24 10.52 -3.88
CA THR A 330 1.14 9.71 -3.33
C THR A 330 -0.21 10.23 -3.83
N PRO A 331 -1.19 9.36 -4.14
CA PRO A 331 -2.54 9.82 -4.48
C PRO A 331 -3.28 10.38 -3.26
N TYR A 332 -3.03 9.80 -2.08
CA TYR A 332 -3.70 10.13 -0.84
C TYR A 332 -2.65 10.53 0.18
N PHE A 333 -2.74 11.76 0.67
CA PHE A 333 -1.79 12.35 1.60
C PHE A 333 -2.54 12.74 2.88
N ILE A 334 -2.77 11.76 3.73
CA ILE A 334 -3.43 11.89 5.03
C ILE A 334 -2.45 11.32 6.08
N PRO A 335 -1.28 11.94 6.25
CA PRO A 335 -0.19 11.35 7.01
C PRO A 335 -0.56 11.17 8.48
N ASP A 336 0.02 10.15 9.11
CA ASP A 336 0.07 10.06 10.58
C ASP A 336 0.79 11.28 11.17
N ASP A 337 0.44 11.64 12.42
CA ASP A 337 1.02 12.78 13.13
C ASP A 337 2.55 12.69 13.22
N SER A 338 3.11 11.47 13.31
CA SER A 338 4.56 11.23 13.34
C SER A 338 5.22 11.59 12.01
N LEU A 339 4.60 11.22 10.88
CA LEU A 339 5.09 11.56 9.55
C LEU A 339 4.94 13.06 9.26
N LEU A 340 3.81 13.65 9.65
CA LEU A 340 3.58 15.08 9.52
C LEU A 340 4.65 15.87 10.29
N MET A 341 4.94 15.46 11.53
CA MET A 341 5.99 16.07 12.35
C MET A 341 7.38 15.90 11.70
N ALA A 342 7.72 14.69 11.25
CA ALA A 342 9.02 14.43 10.61
C ALA A 342 9.24 15.30 9.38
N LEU A 343 8.24 15.41 8.49
CA LEU A 343 8.32 16.25 7.29
C LEU A 343 8.49 17.74 7.63
N ARG A 344 7.76 18.23 8.64
CA ARG A 344 7.89 19.62 9.11
C ARG A 344 9.28 19.89 9.68
N ILE A 345 9.79 18.99 10.53
CA ILE A 345 11.13 19.14 11.14
C ILE A 345 12.21 19.10 10.07
N ALA A 346 12.11 18.18 9.10
CA ALA A 346 13.08 18.10 8.01
C ALA A 346 13.12 19.41 7.20
N ALA A 347 11.96 19.93 6.79
CA ALA A 347 11.89 21.19 6.05
C ALA A 347 12.43 22.38 6.86
N LEU A 348 12.08 22.49 8.14
CA LEU A 348 12.62 23.53 9.04
C LEU A 348 14.13 23.40 9.26
N SER A 349 14.69 22.20 9.09
CA SER A 349 16.12 21.92 9.19
C SER A 349 16.87 22.18 7.87
N GLY A 350 16.19 22.64 6.83
CA GLY A 350 16.79 22.98 5.52
C GLY A 350 16.83 21.83 4.51
N VAL A 351 16.18 20.68 4.81
CA VAL A 351 16.02 19.58 3.84
C VAL A 351 15.03 19.99 2.74
N ASP A 352 15.36 19.71 1.47
CA ASP A 352 14.44 19.95 0.34
C ASP A 352 13.31 18.92 0.33
N VAL A 353 12.17 19.28 0.90
CA VAL A 353 10.98 18.41 0.96
C VAL A 353 10.00 18.77 -0.15
N ARG A 354 9.74 17.84 -1.07
CA ARG A 354 8.81 18.01 -2.19
C ARG A 354 7.77 16.90 -2.20
N ILE A 355 6.50 17.26 -2.31
CA ILE A 355 5.39 16.30 -2.34
C ILE A 355 4.51 16.55 -3.56
N ILE A 356 4.32 15.52 -4.38
CA ILE A 356 3.37 15.52 -5.50
C ILE A 356 2.09 14.81 -5.05
N ILE A 357 0.97 15.52 -5.20
CA ILE A 357 -0.39 15.02 -4.96
C ILE A 357 -1.30 15.26 -6.18
N PRO A 358 -2.45 14.59 -6.29
CA PRO A 358 -3.30 14.77 -7.47
C PRO A 358 -3.95 16.16 -7.60
N GLN A 359 -4.02 16.69 -8.84
CA GLN A 359 -4.91 17.81 -9.16
C GLN A 359 -6.36 17.34 -9.28
N VAL A 360 -6.57 16.23 -10.00
CA VAL A 360 -7.84 15.53 -10.16
C VAL A 360 -7.79 14.28 -9.30
N ALA A 361 -8.86 13.97 -8.59
CA ALA A 361 -8.94 12.75 -7.77
C ALA A 361 -10.07 11.87 -8.23
N ASP A 362 -9.93 10.57 -7.98
CA ASP A 362 -10.98 9.54 -8.01
C ASP A 362 -12.04 9.80 -6.91
N THR A 363 -11.61 10.24 -5.73
CA THR A 363 -12.47 10.47 -4.57
C THR A 363 -12.32 11.90 -4.02
N LYS A 364 -13.36 12.73 -4.18
CA LYS A 364 -13.33 14.16 -3.78
C LYS A 364 -13.13 14.38 -2.29
N VAL A 365 -13.68 13.51 -1.44
CA VAL A 365 -13.56 13.62 0.03
C VAL A 365 -12.12 13.37 0.47
N VAL A 366 -11.47 12.34 -0.10
CA VAL A 366 -10.06 12.01 0.18
C VAL A 366 -9.14 13.13 -0.29
N LEU A 367 -9.40 13.73 -1.46
CA LEU A 367 -8.66 14.91 -1.90
C LEU A 367 -8.86 16.10 -0.96
N ALA A 368 -10.08 16.36 -0.49
CA ALA A 368 -10.35 17.43 0.47
C ALA A 368 -9.63 17.20 1.81
N ALA A 369 -9.58 15.96 2.29
CA ALA A 369 -8.81 15.59 3.47
C ALA A 369 -7.30 15.79 3.23
N SER A 370 -6.77 15.37 2.07
CA SER A 370 -5.36 15.56 1.75
C SER A 370 -4.96 17.04 1.71
N LEU A 371 -5.80 17.87 1.08
CA LEU A 371 -5.57 19.32 1.02
C LEU A 371 -5.69 20.00 2.41
N SER A 372 -6.25 19.34 3.42
CA SER A 372 -6.36 19.90 4.77
C SER A 372 -5.02 19.97 5.52
N PHE A 373 -4.00 19.22 5.06
CA PHE A 373 -2.64 19.22 5.64
C PHE A 373 -1.68 20.16 4.91
N VAL A 374 -2.04 20.60 3.69
CA VAL A 374 -1.15 21.36 2.80
C VAL A 374 -0.72 22.70 3.39
N GLU A 375 -1.63 23.45 4.04
CA GLU A 375 -1.28 24.77 4.60
C GLU A 375 -0.22 24.68 5.70
N GLU A 376 -0.32 23.67 6.56
CA GLU A 376 0.62 23.42 7.65
C GLU A 376 2.02 23.09 7.11
N LEU A 377 2.08 22.27 6.06
CA LEU A 377 3.33 21.90 5.39
C LEU A 377 3.97 23.05 4.62
N LEU A 378 3.18 23.81 3.84
CA LEU A 378 3.66 25.00 3.13
C LEU A 378 4.24 26.03 4.10
N THR A 379 3.64 26.18 5.28
CA THR A 379 4.14 27.08 6.33
C THR A 379 5.50 26.63 6.89
N ALA A 380 5.76 25.32 6.94
CA ALA A 380 7.03 24.75 7.38
C ALA A 380 8.14 24.76 6.31
N GLY A 381 7.84 25.20 5.08
CA GLY A 381 8.79 25.23 3.96
C GLY A 381 8.74 24.01 3.03
N VAL A 382 7.80 23.08 3.25
CA VAL A 382 7.60 21.95 2.32
C VAL A 382 6.98 22.47 1.02
N ARG A 383 7.49 22.00 -0.12
CA ARG A 383 6.99 22.36 -1.45
C ARG A 383 5.96 21.33 -1.91
N ILE A 384 4.77 21.80 -2.29
CA ILE A 384 3.64 20.93 -2.66
C ILE A 384 3.31 21.16 -4.13
N PHE A 385 3.21 20.09 -4.89
CA PHE A 385 2.95 20.09 -6.33
C PHE A 385 1.67 19.32 -6.64
N ARG A 386 0.83 19.87 -7.52
CA ARG A 386 -0.40 19.22 -7.98
C ARG A 386 -0.23 18.72 -9.40
N TYR A 387 -0.23 17.40 -9.57
CA TYR A 387 -0.05 16.74 -10.87
C TYR A 387 -1.21 16.99 -11.82
N GLN A 388 -0.95 17.49 -13.03
CA GLN A 388 -1.97 18.00 -13.95
C GLN A 388 -2.23 17.14 -15.19
N LYS A 389 -1.30 16.27 -15.58
CA LYS A 389 -1.44 15.43 -16.79
C LYS A 389 -2.50 14.34 -16.69
N GLY A 390 -2.95 14.02 -15.48
CA GLY A 390 -4.00 13.05 -15.22
C GLY A 390 -4.09 12.75 -13.72
N PHE A 391 -4.17 11.47 -13.38
CA PHE A 391 -4.19 11.01 -11.99
C PHE A 391 -2.84 10.39 -11.60
N ILE A 392 -2.19 10.97 -10.60
CA ILE A 392 -1.00 10.38 -10.00
C ILE A 392 -1.41 9.43 -8.88
N HIS A 393 -1.12 8.15 -9.07
CA HIS A 393 -1.38 7.07 -8.14
C HIS A 393 -0.11 6.36 -7.69
N ALA A 394 1.07 6.87 -8.03
CA ALA A 394 2.35 6.39 -7.51
C ALA A 394 2.39 6.46 -5.98
N LYS A 395 3.03 5.48 -5.33
CA LYS A 395 3.35 5.50 -3.88
C LYS A 395 4.86 5.40 -3.72
N VAL A 396 5.53 6.52 -3.92
CA VAL A 396 6.99 6.62 -3.94
C VAL A 396 7.45 7.56 -2.85
N VAL A 397 8.43 7.12 -2.07
CA VAL A 397 9.17 7.96 -1.11
C VAL A 397 10.66 7.81 -1.42
N LEU A 398 11.35 8.92 -1.63
CA LEU A 398 12.80 9.00 -1.81
C LEU A 398 13.37 9.81 -0.66
N VAL A 399 14.34 9.26 0.05
CA VAL A 399 15.07 9.96 1.12
C VAL A 399 16.55 9.97 0.77
N ASP A 400 17.08 11.17 0.48
CA ASP A 400 18.45 11.37 0.03
C ASP A 400 18.86 10.39 -1.08
N HIS A 401 20.12 9.97 -1.08
CA HIS A 401 20.53 8.70 -1.68
C HIS A 401 20.57 7.60 -0.63
N LEU A 402 19.74 7.67 0.43
CA LEU A 402 19.73 6.69 1.52
C LEU A 402 18.83 5.51 1.17
N LEU A 403 17.55 5.76 0.88
CA LEU A 403 16.63 4.72 0.43
C LEU A 403 15.49 5.28 -0.42
N ALA A 404 14.92 4.41 -1.25
CA ALA A 404 13.63 4.61 -1.89
C ALA A 404 12.62 3.56 -1.43
N SER A 405 11.36 3.93 -1.30
CA SER A 405 10.23 3.02 -1.07
C SER A 405 9.28 3.11 -2.25
N VAL A 406 8.93 1.96 -2.83
CA VAL A 406 7.89 1.83 -3.86
C VAL A 406 6.97 0.68 -3.48
N GLY A 407 5.66 0.86 -3.56
CA GLY A 407 4.75 -0.22 -3.20
C GLY A 407 3.29 0.13 -3.33
N THR A 408 2.51 -0.44 -2.42
CA THR A 408 1.04 -0.37 -2.44
C THR A 408 0.50 0.63 -1.43
N ALA A 409 1.26 0.89 -0.35
CA ALA A 409 0.83 1.72 0.76
C ALA A 409 0.77 3.20 0.37
N ASN A 410 -0.40 3.82 0.50
CA ASN A 410 -0.51 5.27 0.44
C ASN A 410 0.04 5.89 1.74
N LEU A 411 0.33 7.19 1.71
CA LEU A 411 0.62 7.97 2.92
C LEU A 411 -0.68 8.40 3.61
N ASP A 412 -1.50 7.41 3.98
CA ASP A 412 -2.77 7.61 4.69
C ASP A 412 -2.93 6.66 5.89
N LEU A 413 -3.80 7.06 6.83
CA LEU A 413 -4.05 6.30 8.06
C LEU A 413 -4.60 4.89 7.75
N ARG A 414 -5.42 4.74 6.71
CA ARG A 414 -5.97 3.44 6.35
C ARG A 414 -4.91 2.44 5.88
N SER A 415 -3.96 2.88 5.05
CA SER A 415 -2.85 2.05 4.57
C SER A 415 -1.96 1.60 5.73
N PHE A 416 -1.69 2.49 6.69
CA PHE A 416 -0.83 2.15 7.83
C PHE A 416 -1.49 1.25 8.88
N TYR A 417 -2.78 1.44 9.16
CA TYR A 417 -3.42 0.79 10.31
C TYR A 417 -4.45 -0.29 9.98
N SER A 418 -4.99 -0.31 8.75
CA SER A 418 -6.18 -1.12 8.44
C SER A 418 -6.00 -2.04 7.24
N ASN A 419 -5.32 -1.59 6.18
CA ASN A 419 -5.08 -2.41 5.00
C ASN A 419 -3.91 -3.37 5.21
N PHE A 420 -3.94 -4.48 4.47
CA PHE A 420 -2.73 -5.25 4.20
C PHE A 420 -2.01 -4.58 3.05
N GLU A 421 -0.77 -4.16 3.29
CA GLU A 421 0.06 -3.43 2.34
C GLU A 421 1.43 -4.09 2.18
N LEU A 422 2.16 -3.66 1.16
CA LEU A 422 3.48 -4.16 0.81
C LEU A 422 4.28 -3.07 0.08
N ASN A 423 5.51 -2.82 0.53
CA ASN A 423 6.48 -1.96 -0.14
C ASN A 423 7.81 -2.70 -0.36
N ALA A 424 8.50 -2.38 -1.45
CA ALA A 424 9.91 -2.68 -1.63
C ALA A 424 10.74 -1.44 -1.29
N LEU A 425 11.72 -1.62 -0.41
CA LEU A 425 12.76 -0.65 -0.12
C LEU A 425 13.98 -0.95 -1.00
N LEU A 426 14.47 0.07 -1.69
CA LEU A 426 15.63 0.02 -2.58
C LEU A 426 16.76 0.85 -1.96
N PHE A 427 17.98 0.31 -1.94
CA PHE A 427 19.12 0.93 -1.26
C PHE A 427 20.25 1.36 -2.18
N ASP A 428 20.25 0.90 -3.44
CA ASP A 428 21.28 1.22 -4.42
C ASP A 428 21.00 2.51 -5.19
N VAL A 429 22.06 3.25 -5.52
CA VAL A 429 21.98 4.58 -6.15
C VAL A 429 21.27 4.53 -7.50
N LYS A 430 21.58 3.54 -8.35
CA LYS A 430 21.05 3.44 -9.71
C LYS A 430 19.51 3.40 -9.77
N PRO A 431 18.79 2.51 -9.07
CA PRO A 431 17.33 2.55 -9.05
C PRO A 431 16.78 3.83 -8.39
N MET A 432 17.46 4.39 -7.38
CA MET A 432 17.04 5.65 -6.75
C MET A 432 17.12 6.84 -7.72
N GLU A 433 18.20 6.97 -8.49
CA GLU A 433 18.35 8.00 -9.53
C GLU A 433 17.31 7.84 -10.64
N ARG A 434 17.00 6.59 -11.03
CA ARG A 434 15.95 6.31 -12.01
C ARG A 434 14.57 6.77 -11.50
N LEU A 435 14.23 6.54 -10.23
CA LEU A 435 13.00 7.02 -9.59
C LEU A 435 12.99 8.54 -9.44
N GLU A 436 14.13 9.15 -9.11
CA GLU A 436 14.25 10.61 -9.06
C GLU A 436 14.02 11.24 -10.43
N ALA A 437 14.58 10.67 -11.50
CA ALA A 437 14.34 11.14 -12.86
C ALA A 437 12.87 11.02 -13.29
N ASP A 438 12.12 10.03 -12.77
CA ASP A 438 10.66 9.98 -12.93
C ASP A 438 9.98 11.09 -12.14
N PHE A 439 10.35 11.26 -10.87
CA PHE A 439 9.78 12.28 -10.00
C PHE A 439 9.96 13.70 -10.58
N MET A 440 11.14 14.01 -11.09
CA MET A 440 11.43 15.29 -11.72
C MET A 440 10.60 15.51 -12.99
N ARG A 441 10.36 14.48 -13.80
CA ARG A 441 9.44 14.57 -14.94
C ARG A 441 7.98 14.76 -14.49
N ASP A 442 7.58 14.12 -13.39
CA ASP A 442 6.25 14.32 -12.82
C ASP A 442 6.09 15.77 -12.28
N LEU A 443 7.18 16.43 -11.86
CA LEU A 443 7.17 17.86 -11.51
C LEU A 443 6.92 18.76 -12.71
N ASP A 444 7.48 18.44 -13.88
CA ASP A 444 7.25 19.21 -15.12
C ASP A 444 5.77 19.20 -15.53
N ASP A 445 5.08 18.08 -15.25
CA ASP A 445 3.64 17.88 -15.45
C ASP A 445 2.80 18.36 -14.24
N SER A 446 3.40 19.08 -13.29
CA SER A 446 2.76 19.54 -12.05
C SER A 446 2.77 21.05 -11.88
N ARG A 447 1.80 21.56 -11.10
CA ARG A 447 1.77 22.95 -10.66
C ARG A 447 2.14 23.07 -9.19
N GLU A 448 3.16 23.87 -8.88
CA GLU A 448 3.51 24.21 -7.50
C GLU A 448 2.41 25.05 -6.84
N VAL A 449 2.06 24.69 -5.61
CA VAL A 449 1.10 25.41 -4.77
C VAL A 449 1.87 26.36 -3.87
N THR A 450 1.57 27.65 -3.97
CA THR A 450 2.16 28.65 -3.08
C THR A 450 1.30 28.86 -1.84
N LEU A 451 1.93 29.19 -0.71
CA LEU A 451 1.22 29.48 0.55
C LEU A 451 0.22 30.63 0.38
N SER A 452 0.63 31.71 -0.31
CA SER A 452 -0.19 32.89 -0.53
C SER A 452 -1.43 32.59 -1.38
N GLU A 453 -1.31 31.77 -2.42
CA GLU A 453 -2.44 31.27 -3.19
C GLU A 453 -3.35 30.40 -2.33
N PHE A 454 -2.76 29.46 -1.58
CA PHE A 454 -3.53 28.50 -0.82
C PHE A 454 -4.37 29.19 0.25
N GLN A 455 -3.83 30.18 0.95
CA GLN A 455 -4.55 30.94 2.00
C GLN A 455 -5.73 31.77 1.46
N ARG A 456 -5.68 32.21 0.19
CA ARG A 456 -6.73 32.99 -0.48
C ARG A 456 -7.95 32.15 -0.91
N ARG A 457 -7.92 30.83 -0.69
CA ARG A 457 -9.03 29.94 -1.08
C ARG A 457 -10.35 30.32 -0.35
N PRO A 458 -11.52 30.19 -1.00
CA PRO A 458 -12.81 30.54 -0.41
C PRO A 458 -13.10 29.82 0.91
N LEU A 459 -13.80 30.49 1.83
CA LEU A 459 -14.18 29.94 3.15
C LEU A 459 -14.93 28.60 3.04
N ARG A 460 -15.79 28.44 2.03
CA ARG A 460 -16.50 27.16 1.78
C ARG A 460 -15.52 26.01 1.52
N ARG A 461 -14.42 26.25 0.80
CA ARG A 461 -13.38 25.22 0.57
C ARG A 461 -12.61 24.93 1.85
N LYS A 462 -12.27 25.95 2.64
CA LYS A 462 -11.62 25.77 3.95
C LYS A 462 -12.49 24.92 4.89
N ALA A 463 -13.78 25.25 5.01
CA ALA A 463 -14.72 24.49 5.82
C ALA A 463 -14.83 23.02 5.34
N GLY A 464 -14.95 22.79 4.02
CA GLY A 464 -14.99 21.44 3.47
C GLY A 464 -13.73 20.61 3.77
N GLN A 465 -12.55 21.22 3.73
CA GLN A 465 -11.28 20.56 4.10
C GLN A 465 -11.22 20.22 5.59
N VAL A 466 -11.69 21.10 6.47
CA VAL A 466 -11.77 20.83 7.91
C VAL A 466 -12.70 19.66 8.21
N LEU A 467 -13.90 19.64 7.61
CA LEU A 467 -14.83 18.53 7.75
C LEU A 467 -14.24 17.22 7.22
N ALA A 468 -13.54 17.26 6.09
CA ALA A 468 -12.85 16.09 5.56
C ALA A 468 -11.69 15.62 6.47
N ARG A 469 -10.94 16.54 7.11
CA ARG A 469 -9.90 16.20 8.09
C ARG A 469 -10.46 15.48 9.31
N MET A 470 -11.67 15.83 9.76
CA MET A 470 -12.32 15.09 10.85
C MET A 470 -12.67 13.64 10.48
N LEU A 471 -12.82 13.35 9.18
CA LEU A 471 -13.06 12.01 8.66
C LEU A 471 -11.76 11.26 8.31
N ALA A 472 -10.60 11.93 8.30
CA ALA A 472 -9.29 11.35 7.94
C ALA A 472 -9.00 9.98 8.60
N PRO A 473 -9.32 9.73 9.87
CA PRO A 473 -9.06 8.42 10.51
C PRO A 473 -9.87 7.25 9.96
N LEU A 474 -10.87 7.54 9.12
CA LEU A 474 -11.75 6.58 8.46
C LEU A 474 -11.48 6.47 6.95
N LEU A 475 -10.62 7.35 6.41
CA LEU A 475 -10.30 7.44 4.99
C LEU A 475 -9.08 6.62 4.64
#